data_AF-A0A3A0GB18-F1
#
_entry.id   AF-A0A3A0GB18-F1
#
_cell.length_a   1.000
_cell.length_b   1.000
_cell.length_c   1.000
_cell.angle_alpha   90.00
_cell.angle_beta   90.00
_cell.angle_gamma   90.00
#
_symmetry.space_group_name_H-M   'P 1'
#
loop_
_entity.id
_entity.type
_entity.pdbx_description
1 polymer ?
#
loop_
_entity_poly.entity_id
_entity_poly.type
_entity_poly.pdbx_seq_one_letter_code
_entity_poly.pdbx_strand_id
1 'polypeptide(L)'
;MPPRRIDLALGDLDDGSFEAAAHTEIPAPPAGGADAAAPAPTAGAAILALPPRPGFVLDLGEVIAHLRAPDGCPWDREQTHRSLRPYLLEEAHEALDALDAGDAAALCEELGDLLLQIALHAQIAAEAGTFTLADVVRGLTAKLIRRHPHVFGDVRADTADDVRRNWEALKQGERAAGAKPADPFARLPAALPALARAQAVQERASRLVGAGAADAG
;
A
#
# COMPACT_ATOMS: atom_id res chain seq x y z
N MET A 1 -16.57 16.67 23.98
CA MET A 1 -17.08 16.53 22.59
C MET A 1 -17.16 15.04 22.31
N PRO A 2 -18.35 14.45 22.03
CA PRO A 2 -18.43 13.01 21.81
C PRO A 2 -17.81 12.66 20.44
N PRO A 3 -17.19 11.48 20.28
CA PRO A 3 -16.61 11.07 19.00
C PRO A 3 -17.72 10.84 17.97
N ARG A 4 -17.52 11.36 16.75
CA ARG A 4 -18.43 11.16 15.62
C ARG A 4 -18.29 9.72 15.12
N ARG A 5 -19.38 8.96 15.20
CA ARG A 5 -19.51 7.63 14.58
C ARG A 5 -19.59 7.83 13.05
N ILE A 6 -18.65 7.24 12.31
CA ILE A 6 -18.73 7.17 10.85
C ILE A 6 -19.34 5.81 10.52
N ASP A 7 -20.63 5.81 10.17
CA ASP A 7 -21.29 4.63 9.62
C ASP A 7 -20.96 4.56 8.12
N LEU A 8 -19.93 3.78 7.76
CA LEU A 8 -19.66 3.42 6.37
C LEU A 8 -20.64 2.31 5.96
N ALA A 9 -21.78 2.70 5.41
CA ALA A 9 -22.64 1.77 4.70
C ALA A 9 -21.92 1.30 3.42
N LEU A 10 -21.39 0.06 3.46
CA LEU A 10 -21.08 -0.70 2.24
C LEU A 10 -22.42 -1.10 1.60
N GLY A 11 -22.95 -0.23 0.75
CA GLY A 11 -24.17 -0.45 -0.02
C GLY A 11 -23.92 -0.20 -1.49
N ASP A 12 -24.22 -1.23 -2.29
CA ASP A 12 -24.62 -1.22 -3.70
C ASP A 12 -23.54 -0.89 -4.75
N LEU A 13 -22.80 -1.94 -5.12
CA LEU A 13 -22.18 -2.06 -6.45
C LEU A 13 -23.30 -2.42 -7.43
N ASP A 14 -24.02 -1.40 -7.91
CA ASP A 14 -25.05 -1.56 -8.93
C ASP A 14 -24.43 -1.86 -10.31
N ASP A 15 -25.26 -2.48 -11.14
CA ASP A 15 -25.02 -3.31 -12.30
C ASP A 15 -24.51 -2.61 -13.57
N GLY A 16 -23.28 -2.95 -13.97
CA GLY A 16 -23.02 -3.56 -15.29
C GLY A 16 -23.53 -2.90 -16.58
N SER A 17 -23.74 -1.58 -16.66
CA SER A 17 -23.99 -0.91 -17.95
C SER A 17 -23.17 0.36 -18.11
N PHE A 18 -22.18 0.32 -19.00
CA PHE A 18 -21.48 1.50 -19.48
C PHE A 18 -21.99 1.84 -20.89
N GLU A 19 -22.73 2.93 -21.02
CA GLU A 19 -22.72 3.69 -22.27
C GLU A 19 -21.32 4.31 -22.40
N ALA A 20 -20.70 4.13 -23.56
CA ALA A 20 -19.39 4.66 -23.90
C ALA A 20 -19.32 6.19 -23.67
N ALA A 21 -18.83 6.60 -22.51
CA ALA A 21 -18.54 8.00 -22.24
C ALA A 21 -17.25 8.39 -22.99
N ALA A 22 -17.35 9.46 -23.76
CA ALA A 22 -16.32 9.99 -24.64
C ALA A 22 -14.98 10.21 -23.94
N HIS A 23 -13.89 10.07 -24.71
CA HIS A 23 -12.50 10.34 -24.38
C HIS A 23 -12.36 11.50 -23.39
N THR A 24 -12.19 11.17 -22.11
CA THR A 24 -11.85 12.15 -21.09
C THR A 24 -10.33 12.31 -21.12
N GLU A 25 -9.88 13.48 -21.55
CA GLU A 25 -8.47 13.85 -21.57
C GLU A 25 -7.94 13.77 -20.12
N ILE A 26 -6.97 12.87 -19.88
CA ILE A 26 -6.28 12.78 -18.60
C ILE A 26 -5.33 13.98 -18.53
N PRO A 27 -5.51 14.91 -17.58
CA PRO A 27 -4.64 16.07 -17.49
C PRO A 27 -3.21 15.61 -17.13
N ALA A 28 -2.22 16.09 -17.89
CA ALA A 28 -0.81 15.86 -17.59
C ALA A 28 -0.48 16.39 -16.18
N PRO A 29 0.45 15.74 -15.44
CA PRO A 29 0.94 16.27 -14.19
C PRO A 29 1.52 17.69 -14.40
N PRO A 30 1.40 18.59 -13.40
CA PRO A 30 1.91 19.95 -13.54
C PRO A 30 3.42 19.92 -13.80
N ALA A 31 3.85 20.53 -14.91
CA ALA A 31 5.26 20.61 -15.27
C ALA A 31 6.07 21.29 -14.15
N GLY A 32 7.12 20.61 -13.70
CA GLY A 32 7.98 21.04 -12.60
C GLY A 32 8.66 22.38 -12.87
N GLY A 33 8.45 23.33 -11.96
CA GLY A 33 9.36 24.46 -11.76
C GLY A 33 10.31 24.10 -10.62
N ALA A 34 11.59 23.94 -10.94
CA ALA A 34 12.67 23.93 -9.95
C ALA A 34 12.71 25.29 -9.22
N ASP A 35 13.11 25.25 -7.94
CA ASP A 35 13.18 26.36 -6.98
C ASP A 35 11.87 26.83 -6.32
N ALA A 36 11.42 26.03 -5.36
CA ALA A 36 11.20 26.53 -4.01
C ALA A 36 11.43 25.38 -3.04
N ALA A 37 12.38 25.53 -2.10
CA ALA A 37 12.45 24.67 -0.94
C ALA A 37 11.04 24.53 -0.36
N ALA A 38 10.49 23.31 -0.37
CA ALA A 38 9.17 23.06 0.17
C ALA A 38 9.12 23.65 1.58
N PRO A 39 8.22 24.61 1.87
CA PRO A 39 8.18 25.19 3.20
C PRO A 39 7.90 24.06 4.19
N ALA A 40 8.73 23.97 5.24
CA ALA A 40 8.50 23.05 6.35
C ALA A 40 7.02 23.17 6.79
N PRO A 41 6.31 22.04 6.98
CA PRO A 41 4.88 22.09 7.28
C PRO A 41 4.67 22.93 8.54
N THR A 42 3.99 24.05 8.37
CA THR A 42 3.62 24.92 9.48
C THR A 42 2.62 24.16 10.33
N ALA A 43 2.94 24.01 11.62
CA ALA A 43 2.06 23.37 12.59
C ALA A 43 0.70 24.10 12.59
N GLY A 44 -0.36 23.44 12.09
CA GLY A 44 -1.72 23.94 12.19
C GLY A 44 -2.62 23.91 10.94
N ALA A 45 -2.31 23.17 9.88
CA ALA A 45 -3.25 22.96 8.77
C ALA A 45 -3.66 21.48 8.67
N ALA A 46 -4.91 21.17 9.05
CA ALA A 46 -5.51 19.87 8.80
C ALA A 46 -5.71 19.68 7.29
N ILE A 47 -4.78 19.01 6.62
CA ILE A 47 -5.06 18.47 5.28
C ILE A 47 -5.78 17.14 5.48
N LEU A 48 -7.10 17.21 5.59
CA LEU A 48 -7.96 16.08 5.25
C LEU A 48 -8.17 16.16 3.73
N ALA A 49 -7.24 15.59 2.95
CA ALA A 49 -7.46 15.41 1.53
C ALA A 49 -8.18 14.09 1.31
N LEU A 50 -9.46 14.18 0.89
CA LEU A 50 -10.07 13.44 -0.23
C LEU A 50 -11.59 13.72 -0.25
N PRO A 51 -12.16 13.93 -1.45
CA PRO A 51 -12.84 12.79 -2.03
C PRO A 51 -12.33 12.49 -3.44
N PRO A 52 -11.87 11.27 -3.75
CA PRO A 52 -11.96 10.81 -5.11
C PRO A 52 -13.45 10.61 -5.42
N ARG A 53 -13.87 10.92 -6.65
CA ARG A 53 -15.22 10.60 -7.12
C ARG A 53 -15.46 9.10 -6.97
N PRO A 54 -16.72 8.64 -6.80
CA PRO A 54 -17.01 7.21 -6.87
C PRO A 54 -16.42 6.66 -8.18
N GLY A 55 -15.57 5.63 -8.12
CA GLY A 55 -15.07 4.93 -9.30
C GLY A 55 -13.56 4.96 -9.59
N PHE A 56 -12.75 5.87 -9.04
CA PHE A 56 -11.36 6.06 -9.52
C PHE A 56 -10.45 4.80 -9.53
N VAL A 57 -10.56 3.93 -8.53
CA VAL A 57 -9.79 2.67 -8.48
C VAL A 57 -10.43 1.58 -9.35
N LEU A 58 -11.74 1.70 -9.63
CA LEU A 58 -12.45 0.84 -10.59
C LEU A 58 -12.00 1.18 -12.01
N ASP A 59 -11.80 2.45 -12.34
CA ASP A 59 -11.31 2.90 -13.66
C ASP A 59 -9.96 2.24 -14.01
N LEU A 60 -9.01 2.20 -13.07
CA LEU A 60 -7.74 1.50 -13.27
C LEU A 60 -7.95 -0.01 -13.47
N GLY A 61 -8.78 -0.64 -12.64
CA GLY A 61 -9.07 -2.08 -12.76
C GLY A 61 -9.66 -2.43 -14.13
N GLU A 62 -10.57 -1.59 -14.64
CA GLU A 62 -11.18 -1.75 -15.96
C GLU A 62 -10.17 -1.57 -17.10
N VAL A 63 -9.29 -0.56 -17.02
CA VAL A 63 -8.22 -0.37 -18.01
C VAL A 63 -7.32 -1.60 -18.06
N ILE A 64 -6.89 -2.11 -16.92
CA ILE A 64 -6.00 -3.29 -16.85
C ILE A 64 -6.71 -4.55 -17.36
N ALA A 65 -8.01 -4.71 -17.07
CA ALA A 65 -8.80 -5.81 -17.61
C ALA A 65 -8.90 -5.74 -19.14
N HIS A 66 -9.08 -4.55 -19.73
CA HIS A 66 -9.08 -4.36 -21.18
C HIS A 66 -7.71 -4.61 -21.81
N LEU A 67 -6.63 -4.14 -21.18
CA LEU A 67 -5.26 -4.41 -21.66
C LEU A 67 -4.97 -5.92 -21.70
N ARG A 68 -5.54 -6.70 -20.77
CA ARG A 68 -5.36 -8.16 -20.70
C ARG A 68 -6.48 -8.98 -21.37
N ALA A 69 -7.49 -8.32 -21.95
CA ALA A 69 -8.55 -8.99 -22.71
C ALA A 69 -7.99 -9.70 -23.97
N PRO A 70 -8.69 -10.67 -24.58
CA PRO A 70 -8.19 -11.38 -25.76
C PRO A 70 -7.76 -10.48 -26.94
N ASP A 71 -8.43 -9.34 -27.11
CA ASP A 71 -8.19 -8.29 -28.10
C ASP A 71 -7.32 -7.13 -27.57
N GLY A 72 -6.86 -7.23 -26.32
CA GLY A 72 -5.99 -6.27 -25.67
C GLY A 72 -4.52 -6.36 -26.09
N CYS A 73 -3.65 -5.77 -25.28
CA CYS A 73 -2.22 -5.71 -25.51
C CYS A 73 -1.57 -7.10 -25.38
N PRO A 74 -0.85 -7.61 -26.40
CA PRO A 74 -0.19 -8.90 -26.33
C PRO A 74 0.83 -9.01 -25.20
N TRP A 75 1.58 -7.94 -24.94
CA TRP A 75 2.57 -7.91 -23.87
C TRP A 75 1.93 -8.00 -22.49
N ASP A 76 0.85 -7.25 -22.25
CA ASP A 76 0.15 -7.31 -20.97
C ASP A 76 -0.42 -8.70 -20.72
N ARG A 77 -1.00 -9.34 -21.74
CA ARG A 77 -1.61 -10.68 -21.63
C ARG A 77 -0.60 -11.79 -21.30
N GLU A 78 0.61 -11.73 -21.84
CA GLU A 78 1.62 -12.77 -21.58
C GLU A 78 2.22 -12.68 -20.17
N GLN A 79 2.00 -11.57 -19.45
CA GLN A 79 2.55 -11.39 -18.12
C GLN A 79 1.97 -12.37 -17.09
N THR A 80 2.86 -12.79 -16.18
CA THR A 80 2.56 -13.64 -15.03
C THR A 80 3.08 -12.98 -13.76
N HIS A 81 2.66 -13.46 -12.59
CA HIS A 81 3.24 -13.01 -11.33
C HIS A 81 4.76 -13.11 -11.28
N ARG A 82 5.36 -14.07 -12.00
CA ARG A 82 6.81 -14.27 -11.99
C ARG A 82 7.53 -13.32 -12.93
N SER A 83 6.98 -13.06 -14.12
CA SER A 83 7.60 -12.16 -15.10
C SER A 83 7.55 -10.70 -14.66
N LEU A 84 6.56 -10.32 -13.84
CA LEU A 84 6.41 -8.95 -13.31
C LEU A 84 7.33 -8.61 -12.12
N ARG A 85 7.97 -9.61 -11.49
CA ARG A 85 8.85 -9.39 -10.32
C ARG A 85 9.98 -8.37 -10.52
N PRO A 86 10.76 -8.41 -11.62
CA PRO A 86 11.83 -7.43 -11.84
C PRO A 86 11.27 -6.01 -11.92
N TYR A 87 10.20 -5.78 -12.69
CA TYR A 87 9.57 -4.47 -12.83
C TYR A 87 9.10 -3.92 -11.48
N LEU A 88 8.40 -4.72 -10.67
CA LEU A 88 8.00 -4.29 -9.32
C LEU A 88 9.19 -3.86 -8.43
N LEU A 89 10.37 -4.45 -8.62
CA LEU A 89 11.57 -4.05 -7.90
C LEU A 89 12.18 -2.78 -8.48
N GLU A 90 12.16 -2.63 -9.80
CA GLU A 90 12.63 -1.46 -10.54
C GLU A 90 11.83 -0.20 -10.14
N GLU A 91 10.49 -0.22 -10.27
CA GLU A 91 9.64 0.92 -9.88
C GLU A 91 9.81 1.28 -8.39
N ALA A 92 10.06 0.28 -7.54
CA ALA A 92 10.30 0.50 -6.12
C ALA A 92 11.63 1.23 -5.86
N HIS A 93 12.65 1.01 -6.70
CA HIS A 93 13.91 1.71 -6.62
C HIS A 93 13.84 3.09 -7.27
N GLU A 94 13.13 3.24 -8.38
CA GLU A 94 12.94 4.55 -9.03
C GLU A 94 12.14 5.49 -8.13
N ALA A 95 11.11 5.00 -7.43
CA ALA A 95 10.40 5.77 -6.41
C ALA A 95 11.31 6.22 -5.26
N LEU A 96 12.31 5.42 -4.87
CA LEU A 96 13.29 5.80 -3.85
C LEU A 96 14.28 6.84 -4.38
N ASP A 97 14.74 6.69 -5.63
CA ASP A 97 15.62 7.65 -6.28
C ASP A 97 14.93 9.02 -6.41
N ALA A 98 13.64 9.04 -6.78
CA ALA A 98 12.83 10.26 -6.83
C ALA A 98 12.66 10.93 -5.45
N LEU A 99 12.48 10.12 -4.38
CA LEU A 99 12.45 10.62 -3.00
C LEU A 99 13.78 11.26 -2.59
N ASP A 100 14.90 10.60 -2.89
CA ASP A 100 16.24 11.09 -2.55
C ASP A 100 16.62 12.34 -3.36
N ALA A 101 16.13 12.45 -4.60
CA ALA A 101 16.27 13.64 -5.43
C ALA A 101 15.36 14.80 -5.02
N GLY A 102 14.31 14.54 -4.21
CA GLY A 102 13.29 15.52 -3.87
C GLY A 102 12.42 15.94 -5.06
N ASP A 103 12.32 15.09 -6.08
CA ASP A 103 11.54 15.34 -7.29
C ASP A 103 10.11 14.86 -7.11
N ALA A 104 9.20 15.79 -6.84
CA ALA A 104 7.79 15.47 -6.62
C ALA A 104 7.06 15.00 -7.88
N ALA A 105 7.50 15.39 -9.07
CA ALA A 105 6.87 14.98 -10.33
C ALA A 105 7.26 13.54 -10.65
N ALA A 106 8.56 13.23 -10.60
CA ALA A 106 9.05 11.86 -10.75
C ALA A 106 8.41 10.96 -9.68
N LEU A 107 8.39 11.35 -8.41
CA LEU A 107 7.76 10.55 -7.36
C LEU A 107 6.28 10.23 -7.64
N CYS A 108 5.53 11.17 -8.23
CA CYS A 108 4.14 10.95 -8.60
C CYS A 108 4.01 9.88 -9.70
N GLU A 109 4.89 9.92 -10.69
CA GLU A 109 4.99 8.95 -11.79
C GLU A 109 5.32 7.55 -11.26
N GLU A 110 6.41 7.42 -10.50
CA GLU A 110 6.87 6.12 -9.97
C GLU A 110 5.88 5.46 -8.99
N LEU A 111 5.16 6.28 -8.19
CA LEU A 111 4.07 5.77 -7.35
C LEU A 111 2.89 5.28 -8.19
N GLY A 112 2.67 5.87 -9.36
CA GLY A 112 1.72 5.39 -10.36
C GLY A 112 2.15 4.05 -10.95
N ASP A 113 3.42 3.88 -11.28
CA ASP A 113 3.93 2.62 -11.82
C ASP A 113 3.95 1.49 -10.79
N LEU A 114 4.25 1.80 -9.52
CA LEU A 114 4.02 0.86 -8.42
C LEU A 114 2.54 0.44 -8.30
N LEU A 115 1.61 1.38 -8.52
CA LEU A 115 0.18 1.07 -8.50
C LEU A 115 -0.23 0.21 -9.71
N LEU A 116 0.36 0.44 -10.90
CA LEU A 116 0.19 -0.40 -12.08
C LEU A 116 0.62 -1.84 -11.79
N GLN A 117 1.77 -2.06 -11.15
CA GLN A 117 2.24 -3.40 -10.79
C GLN A 117 1.26 -4.12 -9.84
N ILE A 118 0.69 -3.40 -8.86
CA ILE A 118 -0.34 -3.94 -7.96
C ILE A 118 -1.58 -4.35 -8.76
N ALA A 119 -2.04 -3.49 -9.67
CA ALA A 119 -3.24 -3.74 -10.47
C ALA A 119 -3.06 -4.93 -11.43
N LEU A 120 -1.91 -5.05 -12.13
CA LEU A 120 -1.58 -6.19 -12.98
C LEU A 120 -1.57 -7.51 -12.21
N HIS A 121 -0.94 -7.53 -11.02
CA HIS A 121 -0.96 -8.71 -10.16
C HIS A 121 -2.38 -9.06 -9.71
N ALA A 122 -3.19 -8.08 -9.34
CA ALA A 122 -4.57 -8.32 -8.95
C ALA A 122 -5.43 -8.85 -10.11
N GLN A 123 -5.21 -8.35 -11.33
CA GLN A 123 -5.90 -8.84 -12.53
C GLN A 123 -5.51 -10.29 -12.86
N ILE A 124 -4.21 -10.62 -12.83
CA ILE A 124 -3.73 -12.02 -13.01
C ILE A 124 -4.35 -12.95 -11.96
N ALA A 125 -4.47 -12.48 -10.71
CA ALA A 125 -5.09 -13.26 -9.64
C ALA A 125 -6.60 -13.44 -9.84
N ALA A 126 -7.28 -12.44 -10.38
CA ALA A 126 -8.71 -12.49 -10.70
C ALA A 126 -8.99 -13.46 -11.86
N GLU A 127 -8.16 -13.44 -12.92
CA GLU A 127 -8.20 -14.40 -14.02
C GLU A 127 -8.02 -15.85 -13.54
N ALA A 128 -7.23 -16.05 -12.48
CA ALA A 128 -7.03 -17.34 -11.84
C ALA A 128 -8.11 -17.71 -10.81
N GLY A 129 -9.12 -16.85 -10.57
CA GLY A 129 -10.19 -17.06 -9.60
C GLY A 129 -9.74 -17.06 -8.14
N THR A 130 -8.65 -16.37 -7.80
CA THR A 130 -8.04 -16.41 -6.46
C THR A 130 -8.37 -15.20 -5.59
N PHE A 131 -8.10 -13.99 -6.07
CA PHE A 131 -8.46 -12.72 -5.41
C PHE A 131 -8.54 -11.59 -6.43
N THR A 132 -9.20 -10.50 -6.04
CA THR A 132 -9.39 -9.30 -6.89
C THR A 132 -8.67 -8.08 -6.32
N LEU A 133 -8.59 -7.01 -7.10
CA LEU A 133 -8.11 -5.71 -6.62
C LEU A 133 -8.96 -5.20 -5.44
N ALA A 134 -10.28 -5.43 -5.48
CA ALA A 134 -11.18 -5.09 -4.38
C ALA A 134 -10.84 -5.86 -3.09
N ASP A 135 -10.41 -7.12 -3.18
CA ASP A 135 -9.98 -7.89 -2.02
C ASP A 135 -8.67 -7.36 -1.42
N VAL A 136 -7.73 -6.94 -2.27
CA VAL A 136 -6.48 -6.29 -1.83
C VAL A 136 -6.78 -5.02 -1.05
N VAL A 137 -7.61 -4.13 -1.61
CA VAL A 137 -8.02 -2.87 -0.96
C VAL A 137 -8.79 -3.15 0.33
N ARG A 138 -9.78 -4.05 0.30
CA ARG A 138 -10.57 -4.42 1.48
C ARG A 138 -9.70 -4.98 2.61
N GLY A 139 -8.77 -5.87 2.27
CA GLY A 139 -7.81 -6.45 3.21
C GLY A 139 -6.89 -5.40 3.83
N LEU A 140 -6.41 -4.45 3.02
CA LEU A 140 -5.61 -3.32 3.51
C LEU A 140 -6.43 -2.41 4.42
N THR A 141 -7.62 -1.98 4.01
CA THR A 141 -8.50 -1.10 4.78
C THR A 141 -8.87 -1.70 6.12
N ALA A 142 -9.34 -2.96 6.15
CA ALA A 142 -9.69 -3.65 7.38
C ALA A 142 -8.48 -3.79 8.33
N LYS A 143 -7.29 -4.05 7.78
CA LYS A 143 -6.03 -4.11 8.54
C LYS A 143 -5.65 -2.75 9.13
N LEU A 144 -5.79 -1.67 8.36
CA LEU A 144 -5.46 -0.31 8.82
C LEU A 144 -6.43 0.15 9.91
N ILE A 145 -7.74 -0.05 9.74
CA ILE A 145 -8.75 0.29 10.76
C ILE A 145 -8.44 -0.47 12.07
N ARG A 146 -8.25 -1.79 11.99
CA ARG A 146 -7.95 -2.62 13.17
C ARG A 146 -6.66 -2.20 13.88
N ARG A 147 -5.61 -1.81 13.13
CA ARG A 147 -4.30 -1.46 13.70
C ARG A 147 -4.16 -0.01 14.15
N HIS A 148 -5.18 0.82 13.92
CA HIS A 148 -5.26 2.18 14.43
C HIS A 148 -6.48 2.36 15.36
N PRO A 149 -6.58 1.58 16.46
CA PRO A 149 -7.69 1.73 17.39
C PRO A 149 -7.69 3.08 18.11
N HIS A 150 -6.60 3.85 18.01
CA HIS A 150 -6.50 5.22 18.52
C HIS A 150 -7.02 6.29 17.56
N VAL A 151 -7.28 5.92 16.31
CA VAL A 151 -7.94 6.78 15.32
C VAL A 151 -9.40 6.35 15.14
N PHE A 152 -9.65 5.04 15.05
CA PHE A 152 -10.96 4.47 14.69
C PHE A 152 -11.70 3.78 15.85
N GLY A 153 -11.17 3.83 17.07
CA GLY A 153 -11.76 3.22 18.26
C GLY A 153 -11.50 4.06 19.51
N ASP A 154 -11.47 3.41 20.67
CA ASP A 154 -11.42 4.08 21.98
C ASP A 154 -10.05 4.03 22.67
N VAL A 155 -9.01 3.51 21.99
CA VAL A 155 -7.67 3.42 22.58
C VAL A 155 -7.02 4.80 22.55
N ARG A 156 -6.38 5.22 23.64
CA ARG A 156 -5.61 6.47 23.64
C ARG A 156 -4.15 6.21 23.27
N ALA A 157 -3.60 7.01 22.38
CA ALA A 157 -2.18 7.05 22.06
C ALA A 157 -1.80 8.52 21.82
N ASP A 158 -1.01 9.09 22.73
CA ASP A 158 -0.68 10.52 22.71
C ASP A 158 0.67 10.78 21.98
N THR A 159 1.50 9.75 21.81
CA THR A 159 2.80 9.83 21.15
C THR A 159 2.99 8.77 20.05
N ALA A 160 3.90 9.01 19.11
CA ALA A 160 4.28 8.04 18.09
C ALA A 160 4.82 6.73 18.70
N ASP A 161 5.47 6.81 19.87
CA ASP A 161 5.93 5.63 20.59
C ASP A 161 4.79 4.80 21.15
N ASP A 162 3.72 5.44 21.65
CA ASP A 162 2.51 4.73 22.07
C ASP A 162 1.86 3.99 20.89
N VAL A 163 1.77 4.66 19.74
CA VAL A 163 1.25 4.06 18.50
C VAL A 163 2.09 2.85 18.09
N ARG A 164 3.43 2.97 18.11
CA ARG A 164 4.34 1.88 17.78
C ARG A 164 4.19 0.68 18.72
N ARG A 165 4.05 0.92 20.02
CA ARG A 165 3.81 -0.16 21.01
C ARG A 165 2.48 -0.86 20.76
N ASN A 166 1.41 -0.10 20.56
CA ASN A 166 0.08 -0.64 20.24
C ASN A 166 0.11 -1.48 18.95
N TRP A 167 0.80 -1.00 17.92
CA TRP A 167 0.95 -1.70 16.65
C TRP A 167 1.67 -3.04 16.78
N GLU A 168 2.79 -3.09 17.52
CA GLU A 168 3.52 -4.34 17.75
C GLU A 168 2.74 -5.33 18.63
N ALA A 169 2.00 -4.85 19.63
CA ALA A 169 1.11 -5.71 20.44
C ALA A 169 0.00 -6.34 19.58
N LEU A 170 -0.66 -5.56 18.72
CA LEU A 170 -1.68 -6.07 17.79
C LEU A 170 -1.11 -7.06 16.79
N LYS A 171 0.09 -6.78 16.24
CA LYS A 171 0.81 -7.73 15.41
C LYS A 171 1.11 -9.03 16.15
N GLN A 172 1.47 -8.99 17.43
CA GLN A 172 1.75 -10.19 18.22
C GLN A 172 0.47 -11.01 18.47
N GLY A 173 -0.65 -10.36 18.78
CA GLY A 173 -1.95 -11.02 18.92
C GLY A 173 -2.40 -11.72 17.62
N GLU A 174 -2.25 -11.06 16.47
CA GLU A 174 -2.52 -11.66 15.15
C GLU A 174 -1.61 -12.88 14.86
N ARG A 175 -0.36 -12.86 15.35
CA ARG A 175 0.58 -13.99 15.22
C ARG A 175 0.16 -15.19 16.06
N ALA A 176 -0.39 -14.95 17.25
CA ALA A 176 -0.87 -16.03 18.12
C ALA A 176 -2.16 -16.67 17.60
N ALA A 177 -3.00 -15.89 16.91
CA ALA A 177 -4.28 -16.35 16.36
C ALA A 177 -4.15 -17.10 15.01
N GLY A 178 -3.04 -16.94 14.27
CA GLY A 178 -2.81 -17.63 13.00
C GLY A 178 -1.61 -18.57 13.06
N ALA A 179 -1.73 -19.78 12.49
CA ALA A 179 -0.69 -20.81 12.44
C ALA A 179 0.53 -20.44 11.53
N LYS A 180 1.10 -19.24 11.69
CA LYS A 180 2.35 -18.84 11.02
C LYS A 180 3.52 -19.05 11.97
N PRO A 181 4.70 -19.49 11.47
CA PRO A 181 5.82 -19.88 12.29
C PRO A 181 6.20 -18.81 13.34
N ALA A 182 6.48 -19.30 14.54
CA ALA A 182 7.02 -18.53 15.66
C ALA A 182 8.45 -18.03 15.40
N ASP A 183 9.13 -18.56 14.37
CA ASP A 183 10.50 -18.15 14.01
C ASP A 183 10.53 -16.67 13.56
N PRO A 184 11.24 -15.80 14.31
CA PRO A 184 11.39 -14.39 13.98
C PRO A 184 12.18 -14.16 12.67
N PHE A 185 12.95 -15.13 12.19
CA PHE A 185 13.77 -15.03 10.97
C PHE A 185 13.10 -15.63 9.73
N ALA A 186 12.21 -16.62 9.87
CA ALA A 186 11.41 -17.20 8.78
C ALA A 186 10.57 -16.19 7.97
N ARG A 187 10.43 -14.96 8.47
CA ARG A 187 9.65 -13.88 7.85
C ARG A 187 10.48 -12.86 7.08
N LEU A 188 11.78 -13.10 6.90
CA LEU A 188 12.58 -12.30 5.98
C LEU A 188 12.27 -12.76 4.56
N PRO A 189 11.84 -11.86 3.65
CA PRO A 189 11.63 -12.24 2.26
C PRO A 189 12.92 -12.83 1.69
N ALA A 190 12.82 -14.06 1.16
CA ALA A 190 13.97 -14.72 0.55
C ALA A 190 14.52 -13.94 -0.67
N ALA A 191 13.66 -13.12 -1.28
CA ALA A 191 13.99 -12.28 -2.42
C ALA A 191 14.73 -10.98 -2.07
N LEU A 192 14.93 -10.66 -0.78
CA LEU A 192 15.72 -9.48 -0.41
C LEU A 192 17.16 -9.63 -0.91
N PRO A 193 17.76 -8.56 -1.47
CA PRO A 193 19.20 -8.52 -1.76
C PRO A 193 20.02 -8.92 -0.53
N ALA A 194 21.14 -9.60 -0.75
CA ALA A 194 21.89 -10.26 0.32
C ALA A 194 22.27 -9.31 1.47
N LEU A 195 22.69 -8.08 1.14
CA LEU A 195 23.07 -7.08 2.14
C LEU A 195 21.87 -6.56 2.94
N ALA A 196 20.76 -6.20 2.27
CA ALA A 196 19.53 -5.79 2.92
C ALA A 196 18.97 -6.90 3.83
N ARG A 197 19.05 -8.16 3.37
CA ARG A 197 18.68 -9.33 4.16
C ARG A 197 19.58 -9.49 5.38
N ALA A 198 20.90 -9.34 5.23
CA ALA A 198 21.86 -9.41 6.34
C ALA A 198 21.58 -8.34 7.40
N GLN A 199 21.36 -7.10 6.97
CA GLN A 199 20.98 -6.01 7.87
C GLN A 199 19.67 -6.33 8.62
N ALA A 200 18.65 -6.80 7.91
CA ALA A 200 17.38 -7.15 8.53
C ALA A 200 17.48 -8.34 9.50
N VAL A 201 18.39 -9.30 9.27
CA VAL A 201 18.73 -10.35 10.26
C VAL A 201 19.35 -9.73 11.50
N GLN A 202 20.35 -8.85 11.34
CA GLN A 202 21.05 -8.21 12.46
C GLN A 202 20.11 -7.36 13.32
N GLU A 203 19.24 -6.57 12.70
CA GLU A 203 18.23 -5.77 13.41
C GLU A 203 17.21 -6.61 14.17
N ARG A 204 16.82 -7.77 13.63
CA ARG A 204 15.90 -8.69 14.34
C ARG A 204 16.61 -9.39 15.50
N ALA A 205 17.87 -9.80 15.30
CA ALA A 205 18.67 -10.40 16.35
C ALA A 205 18.90 -9.41 17.52
N SER A 206 19.22 -8.15 17.24
CA SER A 206 19.43 -7.14 18.28
C SER A 206 18.17 -6.88 19.12
N ARG A 207 16.99 -6.90 18.51
CA ARG A 207 15.70 -6.77 19.23
C ARG A 207 15.42 -7.96 20.15
N LEU A 208 15.76 -9.18 19.74
CA LEU A 208 15.58 -10.37 20.59
C LEU A 208 16.54 -10.36 21.78
N VAL A 209 17.80 -9.97 21.54
CA VAL A 209 18.81 -9.86 22.60
C VAL A 209 18.47 -8.72 23.58
N GLY A 210 17.99 -7.57 23.08
CA GLY A 210 17.58 -6.44 23.91
C GLY A 210 16.33 -6.70 24.74
N ALA A 211 15.36 -7.47 24.23
CA ALA A 211 14.17 -7.87 24.99
C ALA A 211 14.52 -8.84 26.14
N GLY A 212 15.44 -9.78 25.91
CA GLY A 212 15.87 -10.73 26.95
C GLY A 212 16.67 -10.12 28.10
N ALA A 213 17.27 -8.93 27.90
CA ALA A 213 18.01 -8.22 28.95
C ALA A 213 17.10 -7.39 29.88
N ALA A 214 15.89 -7.04 29.45
CA ALA A 214 14.93 -6.25 30.25
C ALA A 214 14.13 -7.10 31.26
N ASP A 215 14.02 -8.42 31.02
CA ASP A 215 13.27 -9.35 31.86
C ASP A 215 14.13 -10.02 32.97
N ALA A 216 15.40 -9.61 33.11
CA ALA A 216 16.37 -10.18 34.05
C ALA A 216 16.75 -9.24 35.22
N GLY A 217 15.95 -8.19 35.47
CA GLY A 217 16.17 -7.18 36.52
C GLY A 217 15.10 -7.17 37.60
#